data_AF-E3GEN4-F1
#
_entry.id   AF-E3GEN4-F1
#
_cell.length_a   1.000
_cell.length_b   1.000
_cell.length_c   1.000
_cell.angle_alpha   90.00
_cell.angle_beta   90.00
_cell.angle_gamma   90.00
#
_symmetry.space_group_name_H-M   'P 1'
#
loop_
_entity.id
_entity.type
_entity.pdbx_description
1 polymer ?
#
loop_
_entity_poly.entity_id
_entity_poly.type
_entity_poly.pdbx_seq_one_letter_code
_entity_poly.pdbx_strand_id
1 'polypeptide(L)'
;MSKLQKIRKKRCLTQKGLSDLSGVPFSILKKYESGEREIVKASAETLLRLATVLTCQIEELLEDEDKLEIKDGLMQKMYNEWRDEGIQAAEDSGLPFNYDCGVPSAREDFAYYWSMEEAPDFETMLRYEKNYSKG
;
A
#
# COMPACT_ATOMS: atom_id res chain seq x y z
N MET A 1 11.37 -18.36 2.46
CA MET A 1 10.06 -19.04 2.44
C MET A 1 9.01 -17.93 2.44
N SER A 2 8.18 -17.83 1.40
CA SER A 2 7.19 -16.74 1.31
C SER A 2 6.14 -16.82 2.43
N LYS A 3 5.47 -15.71 2.73
CA LYS A 3 4.37 -15.69 3.71
C LYS A 3 3.22 -16.60 3.31
N LEU A 4 2.85 -16.62 2.03
CA LEU A 4 1.88 -17.59 1.48
C LEU A 4 2.25 -19.03 1.87
N GLN A 5 3.52 -19.41 1.66
CA GLN A 5 4.00 -20.76 1.95
C GLN A 5 3.98 -21.07 3.46
N LYS A 6 4.34 -20.09 4.30
CA LYS A 6 4.30 -20.22 5.77
C LYS A 6 2.85 -20.44 6.26
N ILE A 7 1.91 -19.62 5.79
CA ILE A 7 0.49 -19.70 6.18
C ILE A 7 -0.11 -21.01 5.70
N ARG A 8 0.13 -21.41 4.44
CA ARG A 8 -0.34 -22.69 3.91
C ARG A 8 0.11 -23.88 4.75
N LYS A 9 1.39 -23.92 5.13
CA LYS A 9 1.93 -24.98 6.00
C LYS A 9 1.32 -24.95 7.40
N LYS A 10 1.08 -23.77 7.97
CA LYS A 10 0.36 -23.61 9.25
C LYS A 10 -1.08 -24.15 9.19
N ARG A 11 -1.70 -24.13 8.01
CA ARG A 11 -3.02 -24.73 7.73
C ARG A 11 -2.95 -26.20 7.30
N CYS A 12 -1.79 -26.84 7.38
CA CYS A 12 -1.57 -28.24 7.01
C CYS A 12 -1.96 -28.58 5.55
N LEU A 13 -1.93 -27.59 4.64
CA LEU A 13 -2.28 -27.79 3.24
C LEU A 13 -1.02 -28.06 2.41
N THR A 14 -1.11 -28.95 1.42
CA THR A 14 -0.12 -29.06 0.33
C THR A 14 -0.37 -27.97 -0.71
N GLN A 15 0.60 -27.69 -1.59
CA GLN A 15 0.38 -26.78 -2.71
C GLN A 15 -0.79 -27.25 -3.60
N LYS A 16 -0.93 -28.56 -3.80
CA LYS A 16 -2.04 -29.15 -4.55
C LYS A 16 -3.36 -29.01 -3.79
N GLY A 17 -3.38 -29.28 -2.49
CA GLY A 17 -4.57 -29.08 -1.66
C GLY A 17 -5.06 -27.64 -1.65
N LEU A 18 -4.16 -26.66 -1.56
CA LEU A 18 -4.51 -25.24 -1.69
C LEU A 18 -5.05 -24.92 -3.10
N SER A 19 -4.46 -25.50 -4.16
CA SER A 19 -4.93 -25.34 -5.53
C SER A 19 -6.36 -25.84 -5.70
N ASP A 20 -6.64 -27.04 -5.19
CA ASP A 20 -7.94 -27.69 -5.33
C ASP A 20 -9.05 -26.94 -4.58
N LEU A 21 -8.74 -26.42 -3.38
CA LEU A 21 -9.69 -25.67 -2.57
C LEU A 21 -9.93 -24.24 -3.07
N SER A 22 -8.88 -23.55 -3.53
CA SER A 22 -8.97 -22.14 -3.95
C SER A 22 -9.36 -21.97 -5.42
N GLY A 23 -9.25 -23.02 -6.23
CA GLY A 23 -9.38 -22.94 -7.68
C GLY A 23 -8.22 -22.23 -8.38
N VAL A 24 -7.19 -21.79 -7.63
CA VAL A 24 -5.99 -21.17 -8.20
C VAL A 24 -5.08 -22.27 -8.75
N PRO A 25 -4.61 -22.18 -10.01
CA PRO A 25 -3.80 -23.25 -10.60
C PRO A 25 -2.52 -23.53 -9.81
N PHE A 26 -2.19 -24.82 -9.64
CA PHE A 26 -0.99 -25.27 -8.94
C PHE A 26 0.29 -24.63 -9.48
N SER A 27 0.39 -24.47 -10.80
CA SER A 27 1.53 -23.82 -11.46
C SER A 27 1.70 -22.37 -10.99
N ILE A 28 0.61 -21.65 -10.77
CA ILE A 28 0.62 -20.27 -10.27
C ILE A 28 1.03 -20.23 -8.80
N LEU A 29 0.49 -21.11 -7.95
CA LEU A 29 0.88 -21.20 -6.54
C LEU A 29 2.37 -21.51 -6.39
N LYS A 30 2.90 -22.41 -7.21
CA LYS A 30 4.32 -22.74 -7.22
C LYS A 30 5.17 -21.50 -7.52
N LYS A 31 4.77 -20.67 -8.49
CA LYS A 31 5.47 -19.43 -8.86
C LYS A 31 5.40 -18.36 -7.77
N TYR A 32 4.25 -18.21 -7.11
CA TYR A 32 4.13 -17.31 -5.97
C TYR A 32 5.01 -17.75 -4.81
N GLU A 33 5.07 -19.04 -4.49
CA GLU A 33 5.90 -19.53 -3.39
C GLU A 33 7.40 -19.54 -3.70
N SER A 34 7.79 -19.66 -4.97
CA SER A 34 9.20 -19.57 -5.40
C SER A 34 9.69 -18.14 -5.57
N GLY A 35 8.80 -17.14 -5.62
CA GLY A 35 9.12 -15.75 -5.94
C GLY A 35 9.30 -15.48 -7.44
N GLU A 36 9.06 -16.47 -8.32
CA GLU A 36 9.07 -16.25 -9.78
C GLU A 36 7.94 -15.30 -10.22
N ARG A 37 6.86 -15.27 -9.44
CA ARG A 37 5.78 -14.31 -9.61
C ARG A 37 5.49 -13.61 -8.29
N GLU A 38 5.36 -12.31 -8.34
CA GLU A 38 4.99 -11.49 -7.19
C GLU A 38 3.52 -11.69 -6.86
N ILE A 39 3.23 -12.06 -5.60
CA ILE A 39 1.86 -12.27 -5.13
C ILE A 39 1.10 -10.95 -5.01
N VAL A 40 1.78 -9.85 -4.69
CA VAL A 40 1.19 -8.51 -4.61
C VAL A 40 0.56 -8.05 -5.94
N LYS A 41 1.06 -8.57 -7.07
CA LYS A 41 0.54 -8.31 -8.42
C LYS A 41 -0.55 -9.30 -8.86
N ALA A 42 -1.01 -10.18 -7.98
CA ALA A 42 -2.14 -11.06 -8.26
C ALA A 42 -3.45 -10.26 -8.35
N SER A 43 -4.44 -10.80 -9.07
CA SER A 43 -5.76 -10.17 -9.10
C SER A 43 -6.40 -10.21 -7.70
N ALA A 44 -7.22 -9.20 -7.39
CA ALA A 44 -7.98 -9.16 -6.13
C ALA A 44 -8.80 -10.44 -5.91
N GLU A 45 -9.42 -10.99 -6.96
CA GLU A 45 -10.14 -12.26 -6.90
C GLU A 45 -9.24 -13.44 -6.47
N THR A 46 -8.01 -13.50 -7.01
CA THR A 46 -7.04 -14.55 -6.66
C THR A 46 -6.63 -14.43 -5.19
N LEU A 47 -6.30 -13.21 -4.74
CA LEU A 47 -5.92 -12.94 -3.36
C LEU A 47 -7.06 -13.29 -2.40
N LEU A 48 -8.29 -12.89 -2.72
CA LEU A 48 -9.47 -13.17 -1.91
C LEU A 48 -9.75 -14.68 -1.80
N ARG A 49 -9.66 -15.43 -2.90
CA ARG A 49 -9.80 -16.89 -2.89
C ARG A 49 -8.76 -17.57 -2.00
N LEU A 50 -7.51 -17.15 -2.09
CA LEU A 50 -6.43 -17.69 -1.26
C LEU A 50 -6.62 -17.36 0.21
N ALA A 51 -6.91 -16.09 0.53
CA ALA A 51 -7.16 -15.60 1.88
C ALA A 51 -8.35 -16.34 2.53
N THR A 52 -9.41 -16.58 1.78
CA THR A 52 -10.61 -17.30 2.25
C THR A 52 -10.27 -18.76 2.62
N VAL A 53 -9.59 -19.50 1.73
CA VAL A 53 -9.21 -20.90 2.02
C VAL A 53 -8.19 -20.99 3.14
N LEU A 54 -7.27 -20.03 3.21
CA LEU A 54 -6.24 -19.98 4.25
C LEU A 54 -6.75 -19.37 5.56
N THR A 55 -7.99 -18.87 5.59
CA THR A 55 -8.62 -18.21 6.73
C THR A 55 -7.70 -17.13 7.34
N CYS A 56 -7.24 -16.23 6.48
CA CYS A 56 -6.41 -15.09 6.83
C CYS A 56 -6.87 -13.84 6.07
N GLN A 57 -6.35 -12.68 6.43
CA GLN A 57 -6.53 -11.45 5.66
C GLN A 57 -5.62 -11.46 4.42
N ILE A 58 -5.96 -10.65 3.40
CA ILE A 58 -5.17 -10.55 2.17
C ILE A 58 -3.78 -9.99 2.48
N GLU A 59 -3.72 -9.02 3.37
CA GLU A 59 -2.51 -8.36 3.83
C GLU A 59 -1.55 -9.37 4.48
N GLU A 60 -2.05 -10.42 5.14
CA GLU A 60 -1.17 -11.46 5.71
C GLU A 60 -0.43 -12.27 4.64
N LEU A 61 -0.93 -12.28 3.39
CA LEU A 61 -0.29 -12.95 2.26
C LEU A 61 0.85 -12.14 1.65
N LEU A 62 0.86 -10.81 1.84
CA LEU A 62 1.82 -9.88 1.25
C LEU A 62 3.09 -9.78 2.08
N GLU A 63 4.25 -9.69 1.44
CA GLU A 63 5.53 -9.46 2.12
C GLU A 63 5.54 -8.06 2.76
N ASP A 64 6.38 -7.84 3.77
CA ASP A 64 6.36 -6.56 4.51
C ASP A 64 6.85 -5.41 3.63
N GLU A 65 7.79 -5.70 2.74
CA GLU A 65 8.31 -4.79 1.72
C GLU A 65 7.19 -4.34 0.77
N ASP A 66 6.34 -5.28 0.30
CA ASP A 66 5.19 -5.00 -0.56
C ASP A 66 4.21 -4.03 0.11
N LYS A 67 3.93 -4.23 1.41
CA LYS A 67 3.01 -3.37 2.16
C LYS A 67 3.56 -1.96 2.32
N LEU A 68 4.85 -1.85 2.60
CA LEU A 68 5.52 -0.57 2.74
C LEU A 68 5.50 0.19 1.41
N GLU A 69 5.77 -0.49 0.29
CA GLU A 69 5.71 0.11 -1.04
C GLU A 69 4.29 0.59 -1.39
N ILE A 70 3.26 -0.22 -1.13
CA ILE A 70 1.86 0.17 -1.34
C ILE A 70 1.51 1.39 -0.49
N LYS A 71 1.86 1.37 0.80
CA LYS A 71 1.59 2.47 1.72
C LYS A 71 2.29 3.74 1.26
N ASP A 72 3.56 3.66 0.88
CA ASP A 72 4.33 4.82 0.44
C ASP A 72 3.75 5.42 -0.86
N GLY A 73 3.38 4.57 -1.81
CA GLY A 73 2.72 5.00 -3.05
C GLY A 73 1.34 5.64 -2.81
N LEU A 74 0.57 5.16 -1.84
CA LEU A 74 -0.69 5.77 -1.44
C LEU A 74 -0.45 7.13 -0.76
N MET A 75 0.51 7.21 0.16
CA MET A 75 0.87 8.45 0.84
C MET A 75 1.35 9.53 -0.13
N GLN A 76 2.12 9.16 -1.15
CA GLN A 76 2.52 10.09 -2.22
C GLN A 76 1.31 10.64 -2.97
N LYS A 77 0.31 9.80 -3.29
CA LYS A 77 -0.92 10.26 -3.96
C LYS A 77 -1.72 11.22 -3.09
N MET A 78 -1.89 10.88 -1.81
CA MET A 78 -2.55 11.73 -0.83
C MET A 78 -1.84 13.09 -0.70
N TYR A 79 -0.50 13.09 -0.71
CA TYR A 79 0.30 14.31 -0.71
C TYR A 79 0.04 15.16 -1.95
N ASN A 80 0.05 14.54 -3.14
CA ASN A 80 -0.18 15.25 -4.40
C ASN A 80 -1.57 15.90 -4.42
N GLU A 81 -2.61 15.18 -4.00
CA GLU A 81 -3.99 15.69 -3.95
C GLU A 81 -4.13 16.85 -2.95
N TRP A 82 -3.60 16.71 -1.72
CA TRP A 82 -3.56 17.81 -0.75
C TRP A 82 -2.81 19.04 -1.30
N ARG A 83 -1.73 18.81 -2.05
CA ARG A 83 -0.94 19.88 -2.64
C ARG A 83 -1.67 20.59 -3.78
N ASP A 84 -2.31 19.84 -4.68
CA ASP A 84 -3.09 20.38 -5.80
C ASP A 84 -4.27 21.21 -5.27
N GLU A 85 -5.02 20.67 -4.31
CA GLU A 85 -6.16 21.38 -3.71
C GLU A 85 -5.73 22.61 -2.92
N GLY A 86 -4.61 22.56 -2.21
CA GLY A 86 -4.07 23.71 -1.51
C GLY A 86 -3.67 24.85 -2.45
N ILE A 87 -3.10 24.53 -3.61
CA ILE A 87 -2.81 25.53 -4.66
C ILE A 87 -4.12 26.14 -5.19
N GLN A 88 -5.11 25.31 -5.52
CA GLN A 88 -6.40 25.80 -6.03
C GLN A 88 -7.12 26.69 -5.01
N ALA A 89 -7.14 26.30 -3.74
CA ALA A 89 -7.75 27.08 -2.67
C ALA A 89 -7.05 28.43 -2.46
N ALA A 90 -5.72 28.48 -2.63
CA ALA A 90 -4.96 29.72 -2.55
C ALA A 90 -5.30 30.67 -3.72
N GLU A 91 -5.48 30.14 -4.92
CA GLU A 91 -5.91 30.91 -6.09
C GLU A 91 -7.34 31.47 -5.91
N ASP A 92 -8.26 30.66 -5.39
CA ASP A 92 -9.67 31.05 -5.20
C ASP A 92 -9.87 32.07 -4.07
N SER A 93 -9.15 31.89 -2.96
CA SER A 93 -9.30 32.75 -1.76
C SER A 93 -8.39 33.98 -1.76
N GLY A 94 -7.33 33.96 -2.58
CA GLY A 94 -6.25 34.95 -2.53
C GLY A 94 -5.37 34.86 -1.26
N LEU A 95 -5.54 33.82 -0.43
CA LEU A 95 -4.73 33.56 0.75
C LEU A 95 -3.61 32.55 0.42
N PRO A 96 -2.39 32.74 0.92
CA PRO A 96 -1.29 31.81 0.64
C PRO A 96 -1.51 30.46 1.31
N PHE A 97 -1.29 29.37 0.56
CA PHE A 97 -1.22 28.01 1.09
C PHE A 97 0.22 27.67 1.48
N ASN A 98 0.44 27.30 2.74
CA ASN A 98 1.76 26.90 3.23
C ASN A 98 1.95 25.39 3.09
N TYR A 99 2.91 25.01 2.26
CA TYR A 99 3.28 23.63 1.98
C TYR A 99 4.72 23.30 2.38
N ASP A 100 5.44 24.25 3.00
CA ASP A 100 6.83 24.04 3.40
C ASP A 100 6.91 22.96 4.47
N CYS A 101 7.40 21.79 4.06
CA CYS A 101 7.51 20.60 4.91
C CYS A 101 8.42 20.85 6.13
N GLY A 102 9.34 21.83 6.05
CA GLY A 102 10.19 22.24 7.16
C GLY A 102 9.42 22.90 8.31
N VAL A 103 8.20 23.37 8.05
CA VAL A 103 7.31 23.95 9.06
C VAL A 103 6.40 22.84 9.61
N PRO A 104 6.38 22.61 10.95
CA PRO A 104 5.50 21.60 11.55
C PRO A 104 4.03 21.77 11.20
N SER A 105 3.54 23.01 11.11
CA SER A 105 2.14 23.31 10.78
C SER A 105 1.73 22.75 9.43
N ALA A 106 2.59 22.79 8.41
CA ALA A 106 2.26 22.23 7.09
C ALA A 106 2.09 20.70 7.13
N ARG A 107 2.86 20.00 7.99
CA ARG A 107 2.73 18.55 8.19
C ARG A 107 1.50 18.18 9.01
N GLU A 108 1.15 19.01 9.99
CA GLU A 108 -0.08 18.90 10.78
C GLU A 108 -1.33 19.17 9.92
N ASP A 109 -1.29 20.18 9.05
CA ASP A 109 -2.38 20.51 8.12
C ASP A 109 -2.64 19.37 7.14
N PHE A 110 -1.59 18.76 6.60
CA PHE A 110 -1.70 17.56 5.77
C PHE A 110 -2.34 16.38 6.53
N ALA A 111 -1.87 16.13 7.76
CA ALA A 111 -2.40 15.05 8.59
C ALA A 111 -3.87 15.27 8.94
N TYR A 112 -4.22 16.52 9.27
CA TYR A 112 -5.59 16.92 9.57
C TYR A 112 -6.51 16.74 8.35
N TYR A 113 -6.06 17.19 7.17
CA TYR A 113 -6.82 17.05 5.92
C TYR A 113 -7.19 15.59 5.65
N TRP A 114 -6.25 14.67 5.85
CA TRP A 114 -6.47 13.23 5.63
C TRP A 114 -6.98 12.46 6.87
N SER A 115 -7.33 13.16 7.95
CA SER A 115 -7.77 12.55 9.22
C SER A 115 -6.80 11.49 9.76
N MET A 116 -5.51 11.75 9.65
CA MET A 116 -4.45 10.87 10.14
C MET A 116 -4.29 11.00 11.66
N GLU A 117 -3.93 9.89 12.32
CA GLU A 117 -3.66 9.90 13.77
C GLU A 117 -2.39 10.71 14.10
N GLU A 118 -1.38 10.64 13.24
CA GLU A 118 -0.10 11.29 13.43
C GLU A 118 0.39 11.95 12.14
N ALA A 119 1.03 13.10 12.29
CA ALA A 119 1.66 13.79 11.17
C ALA A 119 2.91 13.04 10.70
N PRO A 120 3.12 12.88 9.37
CA PRO A 120 4.35 12.31 8.88
C PRO A 120 5.56 13.17 9.28
N ASP A 121 6.73 12.53 9.38
CA ASP A 121 7.96 13.23 9.70
C ASP A 121 8.42 14.13 8.53
N PHE A 122 9.39 15.02 8.83
CA PHE A 122 9.94 15.96 7.86
C PHE A 122 10.55 15.27 6.63
N GLU A 123 11.32 14.20 6.83
CA GLU A 123 12.04 13.53 5.76
C GLU A 123 11.07 12.82 4.80
N THR A 124 10.03 12.20 5.36
CA THR A 124 8.93 11.59 4.61
C THR A 124 8.19 12.62 3.76
N MET A 125 7.77 13.75 4.32
CA MET A 125 7.08 14.80 3.57
C MET A 125 7.98 15.46 2.52
N LEU A 126 9.26 15.70 2.85
CA LEU A 126 10.24 16.24 1.90
C LEU A 126 10.46 15.28 0.72
N ARG A 127 10.44 13.97 0.94
CA ARG A 127 10.48 12.97 -0.15
C ARG A 127 9.28 13.14 -1.07
N TYR A 128 8.08 13.29 -0.50
CA TYR A 128 6.86 13.47 -1.29
C TYR A 128 6.88 14.75 -2.11
N GLU A 129 7.35 15.87 -1.54
CA GLU A 129 7.52 17.13 -2.26
C GLU A 129 8.54 17.02 -3.40
N LYS A 130 9.65 16.31 -3.20
CA LYS A 130 10.66 16.11 -4.27
C LYS A 130 10.12 15.30 -5.45
N ASN A 131 9.19 14.39 -5.19
CA ASN A 131 8.55 13.55 -6.18
C ASN A 131 7.29 14.20 -6.78
N TYR A 132 6.83 15.31 -6.22
CA TYR A 132 5.68 16.05 -6.74
C TYR A 132 6.08 16.72 -8.06
N SER A 133 5.62 16.14 -9.17
CA SER A 133 5.66 16.79 -10.47
C SER A 133 4.34 17.54 -10.67
N LYS A 134 4.41 18.87 -10.76
CA LYS A 134 3.26 19.67 -11.19
C LYS A 134 2.85 19.19 -12.59
N GLY A 135 1.67 18.59 -12.69
CA GLY A 135 1.06 18.21 -13.97
C GLY A 135 0.78 19.42 -14.84
#